data_AF-A0A3D0CYR6-F1
#
_entry.id   AF-A0A3D0CYR6-F1
#
_cell.length_a   1.000
_cell.length_b   1.000
_cell.length_c   1.000
_cell.angle_alpha   90.00
_cell.angle_beta   90.00
_cell.angle_gamma   90.00
#
_symmetry.space_group_name_H-M   'P 1'
#
loop_
_entity.id
_entity.type
_entity.pdbx_description
1 polymer ?
#
loop_
_entity_poly.entity_id
_entity_poly.type
_entity_poly.pdbx_seq_one_letter_code
_entity_poly.pdbx_strand_id
1 'polypeptide(L)'
;MDILGKAVFVNTGSHVVEVANQIGRPIRVRKTVDIQPASGVRVAQTTTPELARWLATAINQTLDGEEVDPARPQGRILSRGHFDVDGPQVSAWSRHRKGVVLAQCPDPDTARRLADALEELLMNP
;
A
#
# COMPACT_ATOMS: atom_id res chain seq x y z
N MET A 1 -11.53 7.02 11.53
CA MET A 1 -10.17 6.90 10.95
C MET A 1 -10.24 7.55 9.60
N ASP A 2 -9.32 8.45 9.31
CA ASP A 2 -9.32 9.15 8.02
C ASP A 2 -8.26 8.51 7.12
N ILE A 3 -8.69 8.01 5.97
CA ILE A 3 -7.82 7.38 4.99
C ILE A 3 -7.29 8.46 4.06
N LEU A 4 -5.99 8.65 4.07
CA LEU A 4 -5.27 9.70 3.36
C LEU A 4 -4.54 9.16 2.13
N GLY A 5 -4.33 7.84 2.04
CA GLY A 5 -3.71 7.19 0.89
C GLY A 5 -4.31 5.83 0.57
N LYS A 6 -4.09 5.37 -0.67
CA LYS A 6 -4.51 4.05 -1.14
C LYS A 6 -3.38 3.37 -1.93
N ALA A 7 -3.39 2.05 -1.91
CA ALA A 7 -2.54 1.21 -2.73
C ALA A 7 -3.08 1.11 -4.16
N VAL A 8 -2.17 1.11 -5.13
CA VAL A 8 -2.43 0.92 -6.54
C VAL A 8 -1.43 -0.08 -7.12
N PHE A 9 -1.91 -0.89 -8.05
CA PHE A 9 -1.07 -1.72 -8.90
C PHE A 9 -0.49 -0.87 -10.03
N VAL A 10 0.83 -0.99 -10.26
CA VAL A 10 1.54 -0.26 -11.31
C VAL A 10 2.27 -1.27 -12.20
N ASN A 11 1.87 -1.38 -13.47
CA ASN A 11 2.48 -2.29 -14.44
C ASN A 11 3.54 -1.58 -15.29
N THR A 12 4.79 -1.53 -14.80
CA THR A 12 5.91 -0.83 -15.47
C THR A 12 6.94 -1.79 -16.09
N GLY A 13 6.52 -3.02 -16.43
CA GLY A 13 7.45 -4.13 -16.75
C GLY A 13 7.98 -4.85 -15.51
N SER A 14 7.48 -4.47 -14.34
CA SER A 14 7.59 -5.17 -13.06
C SER A 14 6.25 -5.08 -12.36
N HIS A 15 5.85 -6.13 -11.64
CA HIS A 15 4.58 -6.16 -10.91
C HIS A 15 4.76 -5.47 -9.57
N VAL A 16 4.31 -4.23 -9.48
CA VAL A 16 4.63 -3.34 -8.37
C VAL A 16 3.35 -2.86 -7.69
N VAL A 17 3.41 -2.76 -6.36
CA VAL A 17 2.40 -2.07 -5.55
C VAL A 17 3.00 -0.78 -5.03
N GLU A 18 2.33 0.32 -5.36
CA GLU A 18 2.66 1.64 -4.82
C GLU A 18 1.51 2.13 -3.96
N VAL A 19 1.83 2.83 -2.89
CA VAL A 19 0.84 3.58 -2.10
C VAL A 19 1.07 5.06 -2.30
N ALA A 20 -0.02 5.81 -2.36
CA ALA A 20 0.07 7.24 -2.57
C ALA A 20 -0.94 8.00 -1.73
N ASN A 21 -0.48 9.17 -1.27
CA ASN A 21 -1.35 10.15 -0.64
C ASN A 21 -2.32 10.70 -1.69
N GLN A 22 -3.61 10.61 -1.40
CA GLN A 22 -4.69 11.17 -2.20
C GLN A 22 -4.90 12.67 -1.93
N ILE A 23 -4.34 13.20 -0.84
CA ILE A 23 -4.35 14.63 -0.52
C ILE A 23 -3.34 15.36 -1.41
N GLY A 24 -3.87 16.02 -2.44
CA GLY A 24 -3.24 17.18 -3.07
C GLY A 24 -2.46 16.95 -4.36
N ARG A 25 -2.57 15.82 -5.07
CA ARG A 25 -1.95 15.70 -6.41
C ARG A 25 -2.81 14.97 -7.45
N PRO A 26 -2.85 15.47 -8.69
CA PRO A 26 -3.59 14.82 -9.76
C PRO A 26 -2.97 13.46 -10.11
N ILE A 27 -3.85 12.47 -10.24
CA ILE A 27 -3.56 11.17 -10.86
C ILE A 27 -3.10 11.43 -12.30
N ARG A 28 -1.90 10.98 -12.68
CA ARG A 28 -1.48 11.00 -14.09
C ARG A 28 -2.08 9.78 -14.78
N VAL A 29 -3.14 10.00 -15.56
CA VAL A 29 -3.71 8.99 -16.46
C VAL A 29 -2.89 8.99 -17.75
N ARG A 30 -1.95 8.06 -17.90
CA ARG A 30 -1.28 7.82 -19.19
C ARG A 30 -1.94 6.61 -19.85
N LYS A 31 -2.81 6.86 -20.82
CA LYS A 31 -3.51 5.88 -21.68
C LYS A 31 -4.18 4.73 -20.91
N THR A 32 -5.51 4.78 -20.85
CA THR A 32 -6.43 3.69 -20.53
C THR A 32 -5.90 2.67 -19.50
N VAL A 33 -6.24 2.87 -18.22
CA VAL A 33 -6.11 1.93 -17.08
C VAL A 33 -4.86 2.06 -16.18
N ASP A 34 -3.92 2.98 -16.42
CA ASP A 34 -2.84 3.24 -15.43
C ASP A 34 -3.04 4.57 -14.67
N ILE A 35 -3.58 4.47 -13.46
CA ILE A 35 -3.59 5.55 -12.45
C ILE A 35 -2.20 5.55 -11.80
N GLN A 36 -1.29 6.40 -12.27
CA GLN A 36 -0.03 6.66 -11.57
C GLN A 36 -0.19 7.84 -10.62
N PRO A 37 0.00 7.66 -9.29
CA PRO A 37 0.08 8.77 -8.37
C PRO A 37 1.34 9.60 -8.66
N ALA A 38 1.22 10.93 -8.62
CA ALA A 38 2.33 11.84 -8.93
C ALA A 38 3.53 11.72 -7.95
N SER A 39 3.35 11.04 -6.81
CA SER A 39 4.39 10.73 -5.82
C SER A 39 3.93 9.58 -4.92
N GLY A 40 4.04 8.34 -5.39
CA GLY A 40 3.82 7.13 -4.59
C GLY A 40 5.11 6.61 -3.95
N VAL A 41 4.95 5.74 -2.94
CA VAL A 41 6.01 4.90 -2.35
C VAL A 41 5.75 3.46 -2.77
N ARG A 42 6.77 2.82 -3.35
CA ARG A 42 6.74 1.39 -3.65
C ARG A 42 6.80 0.58 -2.36
N VAL A 43 5.74 -0.16 -2.06
CA VAL A 43 5.65 -1.02 -0.86
C VAL A 43 5.86 -2.51 -1.17
N ALA A 44 5.65 -2.93 -2.42
CA ALA A 44 5.96 -4.29 -2.85
C ALA A 44 6.36 -4.37 -4.32
N GLN A 45 7.20 -5.34 -4.63
CA GLN A 45 7.43 -5.87 -5.98
C GLN A 45 7.21 -7.37 -5.94
N THR A 46 6.47 -7.94 -6.89
CA THR A 46 6.09 -9.35 -6.89
C THR A 46 6.55 -10.07 -8.16
N THR A 47 6.55 -11.40 -8.11
CA THR A 47 6.82 -12.26 -9.28
C THR A 47 5.63 -12.36 -10.24
N THR A 48 4.41 -12.15 -9.76
CA THR A 48 3.17 -12.31 -10.53
C THR A 48 2.30 -11.05 -10.43
N PRO A 49 1.59 -10.66 -11.50
CA PRO A 49 0.67 -9.52 -11.47
C PRO A 49 -0.56 -9.79 -10.60
N GLU A 50 -0.99 -11.05 -10.47
CA GLU A 50 -2.11 -11.45 -9.62
C GLU A 50 -1.80 -11.15 -8.15
N LEU A 51 -0.59 -11.47 -7.67
CA LEU A 51 -0.18 -11.15 -6.32
C LEU A 51 -0.06 -9.65 -6.09
N ALA A 52 0.43 -8.88 -7.07
CA ALA A 52 0.47 -7.42 -6.92
C ALA A 52 -0.93 -6.80 -6.84
N ARG A 53 -1.88 -7.26 -7.67
CA ARG A 53 -3.27 -6.82 -7.60
C ARG A 53 -3.91 -7.20 -6.28
N TRP A 54 -3.71 -8.44 -5.84
CA TRP A 54 -4.20 -8.92 -4.56
C TRP A 54 -3.66 -8.08 -3.41
N LEU A 55 -2.35 -7.80 -3.36
CA LEU A 55 -1.74 -6.96 -2.33
C LEU A 55 -2.32 -5.55 -2.33
N ALA A 56 -2.54 -4.95 -3.51
CA ALA A 56 -3.17 -3.63 -3.58
C ALA A 56 -4.60 -3.64 -3.02
N THR A 57 -5.40 -4.66 -3.35
CA THR A 57 -6.75 -4.84 -2.79
C THR A 57 -6.71 -5.09 -1.28
N ALA A 58 -5.88 -6.02 -0.82
CA ALA A 58 -5.75 -6.38 0.59
C ALA A 58 -5.32 -5.18 1.45
N ILE A 59 -4.32 -4.41 1.01
CA ILE A 59 -3.92 -3.17 1.69
C ILE A 59 -5.09 -2.19 1.78
N ASN A 60 -5.85 -2.01 0.70
CA ASN A 60 -6.98 -1.10 0.69
C ASN A 60 -8.11 -1.57 1.62
N GLN A 61 -8.43 -2.87 1.64
CA GLN A 61 -9.40 -3.46 2.57
C GLN A 61 -8.96 -3.28 4.03
N THR A 62 -7.70 -3.58 4.34
CA THR A 62 -7.14 -3.37 5.68
C THR A 62 -7.19 -1.89 6.08
N LEU A 63 -6.93 -0.96 5.16
CA LEU A 63 -7.10 0.48 5.39
C LEU A 63 -8.57 0.87 5.60
N ASP A 64 -9.52 0.19 4.96
CA ASP A 64 -10.96 0.41 5.15
C ASP A 64 -11.50 -0.26 6.43
N GLY A 65 -10.67 -1.03 7.14
CA GLY A 65 -11.08 -1.84 8.30
C GLY A 65 -11.90 -3.06 7.91
N GLU A 66 -11.80 -3.49 6.65
CA GLU A 66 -12.46 -4.66 6.10
C GLU A 66 -11.57 -5.91 6.21
N GLU A 67 -12.22 -7.08 6.23
CA GLU A 67 -11.51 -8.35 6.11
C GLU A 67 -10.98 -8.53 4.68
N VAL A 68 -9.81 -9.15 4.56
CA VAL A 68 -9.17 -9.37 3.25
C VAL A 68 -9.86 -10.53 2.51
N ASP A 69 -10.56 -10.20 1.44
CA ASP A 69 -11.24 -11.14 0.54
C ASP A 69 -10.99 -10.66 -0.90
N PRO A 70 -10.23 -11.38 -1.77
CA PRO A 70 -10.13 -12.85 -1.89
C PRO A 70 -8.88 -13.51 -1.29
N ALA A 71 -8.80 -14.85 -1.38
CA ALA A 71 -7.63 -15.63 -0.96
C ALA A 71 -6.35 -15.20 -1.71
N ARG A 72 -5.21 -15.25 -1.00
CA ARG A 72 -3.91 -14.85 -1.53
C ARG A 72 -3.48 -15.74 -2.71
N PRO A 73 -3.24 -15.18 -3.91
CA PRO A 73 -2.75 -15.95 -5.04
C PRO A 73 -1.28 -16.33 -4.86
N GLN A 74 -0.83 -17.35 -5.60
CA GLN A 74 0.56 -17.77 -5.60
C GLN A 74 1.50 -16.68 -6.16
N GLY A 75 2.71 -16.60 -5.60
CA GLY A 75 3.76 -15.70 -6.03
C GLY A 75 4.71 -15.39 -4.88
N ARG A 76 5.77 -14.62 -5.15
CA ARG A 76 6.71 -14.15 -4.14
C ARG A 76 6.80 -12.64 -4.15
N ILE A 77 7.01 -12.06 -2.97
CA ILE A 77 7.41 -10.66 -2.82
C ILE A 77 8.94 -10.60 -2.97
N LEU A 78 9.41 -9.93 -4.03
CA LEU A 78 10.82 -9.76 -4.38
C LEU A 78 11.48 -8.63 -3.59
N SER A 79 10.72 -7.58 -3.29
CA SER A 79 11.15 -6.46 -2.46
C SER A 79 9.96 -5.89 -1.72
N ARG A 80 10.16 -5.44 -0.48
CA ARG A 80 9.13 -4.81 0.34
C ARG A 80 9.59 -3.47 0.90
N GLY A 81 8.62 -2.57 1.09
CA GLY A 81 8.74 -1.39 1.93
C GLY A 81 8.52 -1.75 3.39
N HIS A 82 8.10 -0.75 4.18
CA HIS A 82 7.58 -0.94 5.53
C HIS A 82 6.52 0.11 5.84
N PHE A 83 5.71 -0.15 6.85
CA PHE A 83 4.74 0.75 7.44
C PHE A 83 5.24 1.16 8.83
N ASP A 84 5.21 2.46 9.10
CA ASP A 84 5.67 3.03 10.35
C ASP A 84 4.59 3.91 10.97
N VAL A 85 4.71 4.14 12.27
CA VAL A 85 3.73 4.88 13.07
C VAL A 85 4.40 6.06 13.74
N ASP A 86 3.85 7.26 13.49
CA ASP A 86 4.21 8.49 14.18
C ASP A 86 2.98 9.03 14.92
N GLY A 87 2.91 8.74 16.23
CA GLY A 87 1.72 8.99 17.04
C GLY A 87 0.48 8.32 16.43
N PRO A 88 -0.60 9.07 16.13
CA PRO A 88 -1.80 8.51 15.51
C PRO A 88 -1.73 8.36 13.98
N GLN A 89 -0.57 8.60 13.34
CA GLN A 89 -0.41 8.50 11.89
C GLN A 89 0.28 7.22 11.46
N VAL A 90 -0.23 6.61 10.38
CA VAL A 90 0.42 5.48 9.70
C VAL A 90 1.01 5.96 8.37
N SER A 91 2.29 5.67 8.14
CA SER A 91 3.02 6.05 6.93
C SER A 91 3.68 4.85 6.26
N ALA A 92 3.70 4.83 4.94
CA ALA A 92 4.48 3.85 4.17
C ALA A 92 5.82 4.41 3.71
N TRP A 93 6.83 3.55 3.81
CA TRP A 93 8.22 3.85 3.50
C TRP A 93 8.80 2.81 2.56
N SER A 94 9.82 3.21 1.81
CA SER A 94 10.68 2.30 1.07
C SER A 94 12.13 2.72 1.22
N ARG A 95 13.06 1.83 0.90
CA ARG A 95 14.51 2.06 1.03
C ARG A 95 15.00 3.38 0.41
N HIS A 96 14.28 3.93 -0.57
CA HIS A 96 14.71 5.07 -1.37
C HIS A 96 13.80 6.30 -1.28
N ARG A 97 12.68 6.26 -0.55
CA ARG A 97 11.70 7.37 -0.50
C ARG A 97 11.20 7.65 0.90
N LYS A 98 10.96 8.94 1.18
CA LYS A 98 10.35 9.45 2.41
C LYS A 98 8.93 8.91 2.59
N GLY A 99 8.54 8.76 3.85
CA GLY A 99 7.23 8.29 4.29
C GLY A 99 6.07 9.04 3.64
N VAL A 100 5.11 8.29 3.12
CA VAL A 100 3.81 8.80 2.67
C VAL A 100 2.77 8.43 3.71
N VAL A 101 2.11 9.42 4.29
CA VAL A 101 1.02 9.22 5.25
C VAL A 101 -0.16 8.55 4.54
N LEU A 102 -0.65 7.44 5.09
CA LEU A 102 -1.74 6.62 4.55
C LEU A 102 -3.02 6.78 5.34
N ALA A 103 -2.93 6.92 6.65
CA ALA A 103 -4.08 6.98 7.53
C ALA A 103 -3.79 7.82 8.77
N GLN A 104 -4.85 8.49 9.24
CA GLN A 104 -4.92 9.16 10.51
C GLN A 104 -5.90 8.39 11.40
N CYS A 105 -5.36 7.69 12.39
CA CYS A 105 -6.11 6.89 13.35
C CYS A 105 -6.59 7.75 14.53
N PRO A 106 -7.60 7.28 15.29
CA PRO A 106 -8.07 7.98 16.49
C PRO A 106 -7.02 8.03 17.62
N ASP A 107 -6.13 7.05 17.68
CA ASP A 107 -5.11 6.93 18.71
C ASP A 107 -3.88 6.13 18.20
N PRO A 108 -2.72 6.22 18.87
CA PRO A 108 -1.49 5.52 18.47
C PRO A 108 -1.58 3.99 18.51
N ASP A 109 -2.38 3.39 19.39
CA ASP A 109 -2.50 1.93 19.50
C ASP A 109 -3.27 1.36 18.30
N THR A 110 -4.30 2.08 17.84
CA THR A 110 -5.02 1.79 16.60
C THR A 110 -4.12 1.97 15.39
N ALA A 111 -3.27 2.99 15.35
CA ALA A 111 -2.27 3.17 14.29
C ALA A 111 -1.25 2.02 14.26
N ARG A 112 -0.77 1.57 15.43
CA ARG A 112 0.13 0.41 15.55
C ARG A 112 -0.49 -0.86 15.03
N ARG A 113 -1.71 -1.20 15.48
CA ARG A 113 -2.43 -2.39 15.01
C ARG A 113 -2.65 -2.38 13.49
N LEU A 114 -2.96 -1.20 12.93
CA LEU A 114 -3.09 -1.05 11.49
C LEU A 114 -1.76 -1.27 10.76
N ALA A 115 -0.66 -0.66 11.25
CA ALA A 115 0.65 -0.85 10.65
C ALA A 115 1.11 -2.32 10.70
N ASP A 116 0.90 -2.99 11.84
CA ASP A 116 1.25 -4.40 12.00
C ASP A 116 0.44 -5.30 11.05
N ALA A 117 -0.87 -5.07 10.91
CA ALA A 117 -1.71 -5.79 9.95
C ALA A 117 -1.24 -5.58 8.50
N LEU A 118 -0.84 -4.36 8.15
CA LEU A 118 -0.29 -4.05 6.82
C LEU A 118 1.07 -4.71 6.59
N GLU A 119 1.92 -4.80 7.62
CA GLU A 119 3.19 -5.52 7.56
C GLU A 119 2.99 -7.03 7.38
N GLU A 120 2.02 -7.62 8.06
CA GLU A 120 1.70 -9.05 7.93
C GLU A 120 1.37 -9.46 6.49
N LEU A 121 0.68 -8.59 5.73
CA LEU A 121 0.42 -8.79 4.31
C LEU A 121 1.72 -8.92 3.49
N LEU A 122 2.76 -8.18 3.88
CA LEU A 122 4.08 -8.17 3.23
C LEU A 122 5.03 -9.27 3.72
N MET A 123 4.72 -9.91 4.86
CA MET A 123 5.58 -10.92 5.48
C MET A 123 5.24 -12.36 5.13
N ASN A 124 3.99 -12.67 4.78
CA ASN A 124 3.63 -14.03 4.38
C ASN A 124 4.29 -14.40 3.03
N PRO A 125 5.08 -15.48 2.93
CA PRO A 125 5.70 -15.94 1.69
C PRO A 125 4.69 -16.58 0.72
#